data_AF-A0A259JTZ5-F1
#
_entry.id   AF-A0A259JTZ5-F1
#
_cell.length_a   1.000
_cell.length_b   1.000
_cell.length_c   1.000
_cell.angle_alpha   90.00
_cell.angle_beta   90.00
_cell.angle_gamma   90.00
#
_symmetry.space_group_name_H-M   'P 1'
#
loop_
_entity.id
_entity.type
_entity.pdbx_description
1 polymer ?
#
loop_
_entity_poly.entity_id
_entity_poly.type
_entity_poly.pdbx_seq_one_letter_code
_entity_poly.pdbx_strand_id
1 'polypeptide(L)'
;MLSVANVRSPSAAASYFAADNYYTGADADRSGTWVGKGAERFGLEGRVNAEQFDALLRGELPGGIQVGNAGQAHRPGTDLTFSLPKSWSLLALVGGDVSCCRSERTSVRDINLKATEHFEAVARLGSVTRAAEELMVSPSAVSQQIKRLEHEC
;
A
#
# COMPACT_ATOMS: atom_id res chain seq x y z
N MET A 1 -12.50 3.37 9.00
CA MET A 1 -12.53 1.88 9.01
C MET A 1 -11.48 1.41 8.01
N LEU A 2 -10.65 0.44 8.38
CA LEU A 2 -9.68 -0.18 7.48
C LEU A 2 -10.26 -1.51 6.99
N SER A 3 -10.15 -1.79 5.69
CA SER A 3 -10.39 -3.11 5.13
C SER A 3 -9.17 -3.58 4.35
N VAL A 4 -8.82 -4.85 4.50
CA VAL A 4 -7.66 -5.47 3.87
C VAL A 4 -8.11 -6.51 2.86
N ALA A 5 -7.54 -6.49 1.67
CA ALA A 5 -7.84 -7.46 0.63
C ALA A 5 -6.57 -7.89 -0.12
N ASN A 6 -6.59 -9.10 -0.68
CA ASN A 6 -5.54 -9.52 -1.60
C ASN A 6 -5.80 -8.97 -3.00
N VAL A 7 -4.76 -8.43 -3.62
CA VAL A 7 -4.79 -8.09 -5.04
C VAL A 7 -4.81 -9.39 -5.84
N ARG A 8 -5.94 -9.66 -6.51
CA ARG A 8 -6.19 -10.93 -7.21
C ARG A 8 -5.62 -10.98 -8.62
N SER A 9 -5.52 -9.82 -9.28
CA SER A 9 -5.01 -9.71 -10.65
C SER A 9 -4.22 -8.41 -10.79
N PRO A 10 -2.92 -8.48 -11.16
CA PRO A 10 -2.08 -7.31 -11.41
C PRO A 10 -2.73 -6.32 -12.38
N SER A 11 -3.16 -6.80 -13.54
CA SER A 11 -3.66 -5.93 -14.61
C SER A 11 -5.05 -5.37 -14.34
N ALA A 12 -5.90 -6.13 -13.65
CA ALA A 12 -7.19 -5.60 -13.21
C ALA A 12 -6.99 -4.52 -12.14
N ALA A 13 -6.07 -4.72 -11.20
CA ALA A 13 -5.75 -3.72 -10.18
C ALA A 13 -5.08 -2.49 -10.79
N ALA A 14 -4.11 -2.66 -11.69
CA ALA A 14 -3.47 -1.56 -12.37
C ALA A 14 -4.48 -0.72 -13.17
N SER A 15 -5.37 -1.39 -13.91
CA SER A 15 -6.44 -0.70 -14.64
C SER A 15 -7.43 -0.01 -13.70
N TYR A 16 -7.79 -0.63 -12.56
CA TYR A 16 -8.73 -0.08 -11.59
C TYR A 16 -8.16 1.13 -10.84
N PHE A 17 -6.92 1.05 -10.38
CA PHE A 17 -6.27 2.10 -9.61
C PHE A 17 -5.68 3.22 -10.48
N ALA A 18 -5.38 2.96 -11.75
CA ALA A 18 -4.97 3.98 -12.71
C ALA A 18 -6.12 4.56 -13.53
N ALA A 19 -7.34 4.03 -13.43
CA ALA A 19 -8.50 4.62 -14.09
C ALA A 19 -8.84 5.97 -13.46
N ASP A 20 -8.55 7.05 -14.18
CA ASP A 20 -8.82 8.46 -13.83
C ASP A 20 -10.31 8.84 -13.65
N ASN A 21 -11.22 7.88 -13.62
CA ASN A 21 -12.64 8.15 -13.90
C ASN A 21 -13.63 7.46 -12.95
N TYR A 22 -13.31 7.31 -11.66
CA TYR A 22 -14.26 6.64 -10.77
C TYR A 22 -15.44 7.52 -10.31
N TYR A 23 -15.38 8.87 -10.35
CA TYR A 23 -16.52 9.68 -9.85
C TYR A 23 -16.89 11.03 -10.52
N THR A 24 -16.16 11.63 -11.48
CA THR A 24 -16.59 12.69 -12.43
C THR A 24 -15.38 13.47 -12.97
N GLY A 25 -15.53 14.21 -14.09
CA GLY A 25 -14.45 14.96 -14.75
C GLY A 25 -13.79 16.10 -13.96
N ALA A 26 -14.23 16.39 -12.73
CA ALA A 26 -13.54 17.28 -11.79
C ALA A 26 -12.49 16.55 -10.92
N ASP A 27 -12.50 15.22 -10.92
CA ASP A 27 -11.64 14.33 -10.11
C ASP A 27 -10.52 13.65 -10.93
N ALA A 28 -10.27 14.11 -12.16
CA ALA A 28 -9.25 13.57 -13.08
C ALA A 28 -7.80 13.64 -12.53
N ASP A 29 -7.60 14.21 -11.35
CA ASP A 29 -6.31 14.34 -10.66
C ASP A 29 -6.14 13.33 -9.50
N ARG A 30 -6.99 12.29 -9.42
CA ARG A 30 -6.98 11.26 -8.36
C ARG A 30 -6.07 10.05 -8.63
N SER A 31 -5.08 10.23 -9.48
CA SER A 31 -4.08 9.20 -9.67
C SER A 31 -3.30 8.98 -8.36
N GLY A 32 -2.99 7.72 -8.05
CA GLY A 32 -2.28 7.35 -6.84
C GLY A 32 -0.95 8.10 -6.70
N THR A 33 -0.45 8.20 -5.49
CA THR A 33 0.89 8.76 -5.22
C THR A 33 1.74 7.68 -4.57
N TRP A 34 3.00 7.60 -4.97
CA TRP A 34 3.97 6.72 -4.32
C TRP A 34 4.29 7.21 -2.91
N VAL A 35 4.39 6.27 -1.97
CA VAL A 35 4.76 6.52 -0.58
C VAL A 35 5.66 5.40 -0.05
N GLY A 36 6.51 5.73 0.91
CA GLY A 36 7.37 4.78 1.64
C GLY A 36 8.80 4.67 1.12
N LYS A 37 9.70 4.20 1.99
CA LYS A 37 11.15 4.11 1.73
C LYS A 37 11.51 3.23 0.52
N GLY A 38 10.71 2.20 0.25
CA GLY A 38 10.88 1.35 -0.93
C GLY A 38 10.67 2.14 -2.22
N ALA A 39 9.64 2.98 -2.28
CA ALA A 39 9.38 3.85 -3.42
C ALA A 39 10.52 4.86 -3.61
N GLU A 40 10.96 5.52 -2.53
CA GLU A 40 12.11 6.44 -2.54
C GLU A 40 13.38 5.76 -3.09
N ARG A 41 13.67 4.53 -2.64
CA ARG A 41 14.85 3.77 -3.07
C ARG A 41 14.85 3.45 -4.58
N PHE A 42 13.67 3.28 -5.16
CA PHE A 42 13.49 2.98 -6.58
C PHE A 42 13.15 4.22 -7.42
N GLY A 43 13.18 5.43 -6.84
CA GLY A 43 12.84 6.67 -7.53
C GLY A 43 11.37 6.73 -7.98
N LEU A 44 10.48 6.01 -7.29
CA LEU A 44 9.05 6.02 -7.54
C LEU A 44 8.46 7.23 -6.79
N GLU A 45 8.28 8.33 -7.50
CA GLU A 45 7.80 9.59 -6.93
C GLU A 45 6.64 10.18 -7.74
N GLY A 46 5.81 10.97 -7.08
CA GLY A 46 4.69 11.64 -7.72
C GLY A 46 3.60 10.67 -8.17
N ARG A 47 3.08 10.90 -9.39
CA ARG A 47 1.91 10.21 -9.95
C ARG A 47 2.22 8.74 -10.25
N VAL A 48 1.36 7.83 -9.79
CA VAL A 48 1.42 6.41 -10.14
C VAL A 48 1.06 6.23 -11.62
N ASN A 49 1.97 5.62 -12.37
CA ASN A 49 1.76 5.19 -13.75
C ASN A 49 1.21 3.75 -13.78
N ALA A 50 0.19 3.49 -14.60
CA ALA A 50 -0.47 2.19 -14.72
C ALA A 50 0.49 1.04 -15.10
N GLU A 51 1.36 1.28 -16.08
CA GLU A 51 2.30 0.27 -16.60
C GLU A 51 3.36 -0.05 -15.54
N GLN A 52 3.90 0.99 -14.90
CA GLN A 52 4.87 0.82 -13.82
C GLN A 52 4.27 0.09 -12.63
N PHE A 53 3.00 0.37 -12.29
CA PHE A 53 2.32 -0.31 -11.21
C PHE A 53 1.95 -1.77 -11.55
N ASP A 54 1.53 -2.08 -12.78
CA ASP A 54 1.32 -3.47 -13.24
C ASP A 54 2.61 -4.28 -13.14
N ALA A 55 3.75 -3.72 -13.56
CA ALA A 55 5.06 -4.37 -13.45
C ALA A 55 5.41 -4.69 -11.98
N LEU A 56 5.24 -3.73 -11.07
CA LEU A 56 5.47 -3.95 -9.64
C LEU A 56 4.56 -5.05 -9.06
N LEU A 57 3.28 -5.09 -9.47
CA LEU A 57 2.34 -6.15 -9.07
C LEU A 57 2.67 -7.53 -9.66
N ARG A 58 3.57 -7.61 -10.65
CA ARG A 58 4.15 -8.87 -11.16
C ARG A 58 5.47 -9.23 -10.46
N GLY A 59 5.96 -8.35 -9.60
CA GLY A 59 7.25 -8.48 -8.94
C GLY A 59 8.42 -8.01 -9.80
N GLU A 60 8.17 -7.16 -10.80
CA GLU A 60 9.19 -6.57 -11.65
C GLU A 60 9.54 -5.17 -11.12
N LEU A 61 10.68 -5.05 -10.45
CA LEU A 61 11.17 -3.78 -9.90
C LEU A 61 12.01 -3.01 -10.95
N PRO A 62 12.09 -1.67 -10.84
CA PRO A 62 12.98 -0.87 -11.67
C PRO A 62 14.43 -1.39 -11.62
N GLY A 63 15.09 -1.43 -12.78
CA GLY A 63 16.42 -2.01 -12.93
C GLY A 63 16.43 -3.52 -13.24
N GLY A 64 15.27 -4.12 -13.53
CA GLY A 64 15.16 -5.51 -13.98
C GLY A 64 15.25 -6.54 -12.84
N ILE A 65 15.01 -6.11 -11.60
CA ILE A 65 15.06 -6.98 -10.43
C ILE A 65 13.72 -7.72 -10.33
N GLN A 66 13.76 -9.06 -10.33
CA GLN A 66 12.60 -9.90 -10.09
C GLN A 66 12.49 -10.24 -8.60
N VAL A 67 11.34 -9.94 -7.99
CA VAL A 67 11.01 -10.36 -6.62
C VAL A 67 9.96 -11.46 -6.61
N GLY A 68 10.21 -12.47 -5.78
CA GLY A 68 9.40 -13.68 -5.68
C GLY A 68 10.29 -14.91 -5.62
N ASN A 69 9.70 -16.04 -5.22
CA ASN A 69 10.42 -17.31 -5.16
C ASN A 69 10.41 -17.97 -6.54
N ALA A 70 11.58 -18.42 -7.00
CA ALA A 70 11.69 -19.17 -8.25
C ALA A 70 10.76 -20.41 -8.23
N GLY A 71 9.90 -20.53 -9.24
CA GLY A 71 8.95 -21.64 -9.36
C GLY A 71 7.64 -21.48 -8.57
N GLN A 72 7.42 -20.35 -7.88
CA GLN A 72 6.15 -20.03 -7.23
C GLN A 72 5.46 -18.85 -7.90
N ALA A 73 4.13 -18.85 -7.89
CA ALA A 73 3.34 -17.72 -8.35
C ALA A 73 3.59 -16.51 -7.45
N HIS A 74 3.99 -15.38 -8.05
CA HIS A 74 4.15 -14.12 -7.33
C HIS A 74 2.80 -13.63 -6.81
N ARG A 75 2.71 -13.29 -5.52
CA ARG A 75 1.52 -12.68 -4.93
C ARG A 75 1.58 -11.16 -5.18
N PRO A 76 0.63 -10.57 -5.93
CA PRO A 76 0.76 -9.20 -6.41
C PRO A 76 0.85 -8.12 -5.34
N GLY A 77 0.15 -8.30 -4.23
CA GLY A 77 0.17 -7.34 -3.14
C GLY A 77 -1.05 -7.43 -2.24
N THR A 78 -1.13 -6.47 -1.33
CA THR A 78 -2.21 -6.30 -0.36
C THR A 78 -2.79 -4.90 -0.54
N ASP A 79 -4.10 -4.84 -0.74
CA ASP A 79 -4.88 -3.61 -0.79
C ASP A 79 -5.35 -3.24 0.62
N LEU A 80 -5.04 -2.02 1.03
CA LEU A 80 -5.42 -1.43 2.31
C LEU A 80 -6.35 -0.25 2.02
N THR A 81 -7.66 -0.49 2.12
CA THR A 81 -8.66 0.53 1.86
C THR A 81 -9.08 1.22 3.17
N PHE A 82 -8.87 2.53 3.24
CA PHE A 82 -9.29 3.37 4.35
C PHE A 82 -10.61 4.06 4.00
N SER A 83 -11.68 3.71 4.72
CA SER A 83 -13.01 4.28 4.53
C SER A 83 -13.36 5.26 5.63
N LEU A 84 -13.76 6.47 5.22
CA LEU A 84 -14.32 7.50 6.09
C LEU A 84 -15.63 7.03 6.74
N PRO A 85 -15.93 7.47 7.98
CA PRO A 85 -17.26 7.32 8.55
C PRO A 85 -18.32 7.96 7.64
N LYS A 86 -19.48 7.31 7.45
CA LYS A 86 -20.52 7.77 6.51
C LYS A 86 -20.96 9.23 6.74
N SER A 87 -21.05 9.66 8.00
CA SER A 87 -21.38 11.04 8.36
C SER A 87 -20.36 12.05 7.84
N TRP A 88 -19.08 11.68 7.81
CA TRP A 88 -17.99 12.50 7.29
C TRP A 88 -17.98 12.52 5.75
N SER A 89 -18.28 11.39 5.12
CA SER A 89 -18.46 11.33 3.66
C SER A 89 -19.61 12.22 3.18
N LEU A 90 -20.71 12.31 3.94
CA LEU A 90 -21.83 13.21 3.61
C LEU A 90 -21.44 14.69 3.72
N LEU A 91 -20.71 15.07 4.77
CA LEU A 91 -20.22 16.45 4.93
C LEU A 91 -19.28 16.86 3.79
N ALA A 92 -18.40 15.94 3.37
CA ALA A 92 -17.47 16.20 2.27
C ALA A 92 -18.16 16.26 0.89
N LEU A 93 -19.08 15.32 0.59
CA LEU A 93 -19.66 15.18 -0.74
C LEU A 93 -20.89 16.08 -0.97
N VAL A 94 -21.70 16.33 0.06
CA VAL A 94 -22.94 17.12 -0.04
C VAL A 94 -22.76 18.52 0.56
N GLY A 95 -22.01 18.63 1.65
CA GLY A 95 -21.76 19.90 2.34
C GLY A 95 -20.61 20.72 1.75
N GLY A 96 -19.77 20.14 0.90
CA GLY A 96 -18.59 20.79 0.31
C GLY A 96 -17.42 21.03 1.28
N ASP A 97 -17.54 20.59 2.53
CA ASP A 97 -16.48 20.72 3.53
C ASP A 97 -15.49 19.54 3.46
N VAL A 98 -14.39 19.76 2.74
CA VAL A 98 -13.34 18.76 2.52
C VAL A 98 -12.21 18.79 3.56
N SER A 99 -12.32 19.61 4.61
CA SER A 99 -11.30 19.73 5.66
C SER A 99 -11.04 18.38 6.34
N CYS A 100 -12.11 17.65 6.60
CA CYS A 100 -12.11 16.28 7.13
C CYS A 100 -11.33 15.31 6.23
N CYS A 101 -11.56 15.33 4.92
CA CYS A 101 -10.88 14.46 3.96
C CYS A 101 -9.38 14.76 3.87
N ARG A 102 -8.98 16.04 3.96
CA ARG A 102 -7.57 16.44 3.95
C ARG A 102 -6.84 15.95 5.19
N SER A 103 -7.46 16.10 6.37
CA SER A 103 -6.92 15.62 7.64
C SER A 103 -6.69 14.11 7.62
N GLU A 104 -7.69 13.34 7.16
CA GLU A 104 -7.53 11.89 7.04
C GLU A 104 -6.45 11.50 6.02
N ARG A 105 -6.35 12.18 4.87
CA ARG A 105 -5.34 11.86 3.85
C ARG A 105 -3.91 12.10 4.34
N THR A 106 -3.70 13.16 5.13
CA THR A 106 -2.43 13.39 5.83
C THR A 106 -2.20 12.31 6.89
N SER A 107 -3.22 12.02 7.69
CA SER A 107 -3.14 10.97 8.71
C SER A 107 -2.76 9.61 8.12
N VAL A 108 -3.34 9.21 6.96
CA VAL A 108 -3.03 7.95 6.27
C VAL A 108 -1.60 7.91 5.74
N ARG A 109 -1.05 9.04 5.28
CA ARG A 109 0.39 9.12 4.92
C ARG A 109 1.29 8.99 6.14
N ASP A 110 0.86 9.55 7.26
CA ASP A 110 1.58 9.57 8.52
C ASP A 110 1.28 8.33 9.39
N ILE A 111 0.50 7.35 8.88
CA ILE A 111 0.29 6.08 9.55
C ILE A 111 1.65 5.40 9.67
N ASN A 112 2.25 5.54 10.85
CA ASN A 112 3.36 4.74 11.32
C ASN A 112 2.81 3.36 11.68
N LEU A 113 2.47 2.58 10.65
CA LEU A 113 2.29 1.14 10.80
C LEU A 113 3.69 0.59 11.08
N LYS A 114 4.09 0.56 12.35
CA LYS A 114 5.29 -0.15 12.80
C LYS A 114 5.33 -1.54 12.17
N ALA A 115 4.18 -2.19 12.04
CA ALA A 115 4.03 -3.47 11.38
C ALA A 115 4.49 -3.50 9.89
N THR A 116 4.39 -2.39 9.15
CA THR A 116 4.93 -2.27 7.78
C THR A 116 6.45 -2.27 7.77
N GLU A 117 7.12 -1.65 8.75
CA GLU A 117 8.59 -1.73 8.88
C GLU A 117 9.04 -3.16 9.19
N HIS A 118 8.27 -3.87 10.03
CA HIS A 118 8.55 -5.28 10.36
C HIS A 118 8.31 -6.18 9.15
N PHE A 119 7.25 -5.92 8.36
CA PHE A 119 6.97 -6.63 7.12
C PHE A 119 8.02 -6.35 6.03
N GLU A 120 8.43 -5.10 5.85
CA GLU A 120 9.50 -4.69 4.93
C GLU A 120 10.81 -5.42 5.25
N ALA A 121 11.21 -5.43 6.53
CA ALA A 121 12.43 -6.09 6.97
C ALA A 121 12.37 -7.60 6.69
N VAL A 122 11.23 -8.25 6.96
CA VAL A 122 11.06 -9.68 6.66
C VAL A 122 11.06 -9.96 5.15
N ALA A 123 10.39 -9.14 4.35
CA ALA A 123 10.34 -9.29 2.90
C ALA A 123 11.73 -9.11 2.27
N ARG A 124 12.52 -8.13 2.74
CA ARG A 124 13.88 -7.88 2.24
C ARG A 124 14.87 -8.96 2.67
N LEU A 125 14.78 -9.44 3.91
CA LEU A 125 15.76 -10.37 4.49
C LEU A 125 15.38 -11.85 4.30
N GLY A 126 14.14 -12.11 3.86
CA GLY A 126 13.59 -13.45 3.67
C GLY A 126 13.44 -14.25 4.98
N SER A 127 13.56 -13.60 6.14
CA SER A 127 13.58 -14.26 7.45
C SER A 127 13.13 -13.32 8.56
N VAL A 128 12.20 -13.82 9.38
CA VAL A 128 11.73 -13.17 10.62
C VAL A 128 12.88 -12.97 11.60
N THR A 129 13.80 -13.94 11.70
CA THR A 129 14.95 -13.87 12.61
C THR A 129 15.91 -12.76 12.20
N ARG A 130 16.24 -12.67 10.91
CA ARG A 130 17.11 -11.60 10.39
C ARG A 130 16.47 -10.22 10.52
N ALA A 131 15.16 -10.12 10.26
CA ALA A 131 14.43 -8.89 10.46
C ALA A 131 14.44 -8.44 11.93
N ALA A 132 14.32 -9.38 12.87
CA ALA A 132 14.38 -9.11 14.29
C ALA A 132 15.77 -8.59 14.72
N GLU A 133 16.83 -9.21 14.22
CA GLU A 133 18.22 -8.77 14.45
C GLU A 133 18.45 -7.33 13.96
N GLU A 134 18.00 -7.01 12.74
CA GLU A 134 18.18 -5.67 12.17
C GLU A 134 17.36 -4.60 12.89
N LEU A 135 16.12 -4.93 13.24
CA LEU A 135 15.21 -4.04 13.96
C LEU A 135 15.51 -3.97 15.47
N MET A 136 16.49 -4.74 15.95
CA MET A 136 16.84 -4.88 17.38
C MET A 136 15.64 -5.22 18.27
N VAL A 137 14.75 -6.08 17.78
CA VAL A 137 13.57 -6.59 18.50
C VAL A 137 13.60 -8.12 18.55
N SER A 138 12.66 -8.73 19.27
CA SER A 138 12.56 -10.19 19.29
C SER A 138 11.87 -10.74 18.03
N PRO A 139 12.21 -11.95 17.53
CA PRO A 139 11.50 -12.60 16.43
C PRO A 139 9.99 -12.74 16.68
N SER A 140 9.60 -12.95 17.94
CA SER A 140 8.20 -13.00 18.36
C SER A 140 7.49 -11.65 18.20
N ALA A 141 8.17 -10.52 18.46
CA ALA A 141 7.61 -9.19 18.24
C ALA A 141 7.36 -8.93 16.75
N VAL A 142 8.30 -9.32 15.88
CA VAL A 142 8.15 -9.25 14.42
C VAL A 142 6.98 -10.12 13.95
N SER A 143 6.90 -11.37 14.40
CA SER A 143 5.79 -12.26 14.07
C SER A 143 4.44 -11.74 14.58
N GLN A 144 4.38 -11.14 15.78
CA GLN A 144 3.15 -10.56 16.30
C GLN A 144 2.70 -9.32 15.51
N GLN A 145 3.61 -8.47 15.08
CA GLN A 145 3.28 -7.30 14.26
C GLN A 145 2.76 -7.73 12.88
N ILE A 146 3.38 -8.75 12.27
CA ILE A 146 2.89 -9.34 11.01
C ILE A 146 1.53 -10.02 11.21
N LYS A 147 1.34 -10.78 12.30
CA LYS A 147 0.04 -11.37 12.62
C LYS A 147 -1.04 -10.33 12.91
N ARG A 148 -0.72 -9.21 13.53
CA ARG A 148 -1.68 -8.11 13.72
C ARG A 148 -2.07 -7.48 12.39
N LEU A 149 -1.13 -7.31 11.47
CA LEU A 149 -1.45 -6.96 10.08
C LEU A 149 -2.45 -7.96 9.45
N GLU A 150 -2.32 -9.25 9.75
CA GLU A 150 -3.21 -10.31 9.24
C GLU A 150 -4.55 -10.46 10.02
N HIS A 151 -4.62 -10.05 11.29
CA HIS A 151 -5.75 -10.31 12.20
C HIS A 151 -6.53 -9.05 12.63
N GLU A 152 -5.98 -7.84 12.49
CA GLU A 152 -6.78 -6.59 12.52
C GLU A 152 -7.56 -6.39 11.21
N CYS A 153 -7.56 -7.43 10.35
CA CYS A 153 -8.42 -7.67 9.20
C CYS A 153 -9.83 -8.10 9.60
#